data_AF-A0A2V8A409-F1
#
_entry.id   AF-A0A2V8A409-F1
#
_cell.length_a   1.000
_cell.length_b   1.000
_cell.length_c   1.000
_cell.angle_alpha   90.00
_cell.angle_beta   90.00
_cell.angle_gamma   90.00
#
_symmetry.space_group_name_H-M   'P 1'
#
loop_
_entity.id
_entity.type
_entity.pdbx_description
1 polymer ?
#
loop_
_entity_poly.entity_id
_entity_poly.type
_entity_poly.pdbx_seq_one_letter_code
_entity_poly.pdbx_strand_id
1 'polypeptide(L)' 'GVMVRKNIIIIFMSIELILNAVNINLVAFSAQLQNGIGQVFAIFVIAVAAAEAAVGLGIILAFYRNKETVNIDEMNLMRS' A
#
# COMPACT_ATOMS: atom_id res chain seq x y z
N GLY A 1 -2.98 5.34 -15.03
CA GLY A 1 -1.81 5.19 -14.15
C GLY A 1 -2.18 5.61 -12.74
N VAL A 2 -1.66 4.93 -11.71
CA VAL A 2 -1.93 5.31 -10.31
C VAL A 2 -1.48 6.75 -10.02
N MET A 3 -0.40 7.21 -10.64
CA MET A 3 0.18 8.55 -10.48
C MET A 3 -0.71 9.70 -10.99
N VAL A 4 -1.78 9.43 -11.75
CA VAL A 4 -2.73 10.46 -12.20
C VAL A 4 -4.01 10.51 -11.35
N ARG A 5 -4.12 9.66 -10.32
CA ARG A 5 -5.26 9.67 -9.41
C ARG A 5 -5.00 10.64 -8.27
N LYS A 6 -6.00 11.46 -7.97
CA LYS A 6 -5.98 12.44 -6.88
C LYS A 6 -6.60 11.95 -5.57
N ASN A 7 -7.42 10.90 -5.65
CA ASN A 7 -8.02 10.28 -4.48
C ASN A 7 -6.99 9.35 -3.81
N ILE A 8 -6.60 9.69 -2.58
CA ILE A 8 -5.57 8.96 -1.83
C ILE A 8 -5.94 7.49 -1.55
N ILE A 9 -7.24 7.19 -1.41
CA ILE A 9 -7.72 5.82 -1.18
C ILE A 9 -7.43 4.94 -2.41
N ILE A 10 -7.62 5.48 -3.61
CA ILE A 10 -7.34 4.75 -4.86
C ILE A 10 -5.84 4.49 -5.01
N ILE A 11 -5.00 5.43 -4.58
CA ILE A 11 -3.54 5.26 -4.59
C ILE A 11 -3.14 4.15 -3.60
N PHE A 12 -3.66 4.18 -2.38
CA PHE A 12 -3.44 3.13 -1.37
C PHE A 12 -3.85 1.75 -1.89
N MET A 13 -5.06 1.62 -2.44
CA MET A 13 -5.54 0.36 -3.01
C MET A 13 -4.63 -0.15 -4.14
N SER A 14 -4.04 0.74 -4.92
CA SER A 14 -3.11 0.36 -5.99
C SER A 14 -1.77 -0.14 -5.43
N ILE A 15 -1.28 0.43 -4.32
CA ILE A 15 -0.06 -0.03 -3.63
C ILE A 15 -0.28 -1.44 -3.09
N GLU A 16 -1.41 -1.69 -2.42
CA GLU A 16 -1.78 -3.03 -1.92
C GLU A 16 -1.83 -4.08 -3.05
N LEU A 17 -2.40 -3.71 -4.20
CA LEU A 17 -2.44 -4.59 -5.37
C LEU A 17 -1.04 -4.91 -5.92
N ILE A 18 -0.12 -3.94 -5.93
CA ILE A 18 1.27 -4.15 -6.34
C ILE A 18 1.98 -5.09 -5.35
N LEU A 19 1.81 -4.89 -4.05
CA LEU A 19 2.39 -5.77 -3.03
C LEU A 19 1.84 -7.20 -3.15
N ASN A 20 0.55 -7.36 -3.45
CA ASN A 20 -0.03 -8.68 -3.69
C ASN A 20 0.55 -9.35 -4.95
N ALA A 21 0.80 -8.60 -6.03
CA ALA A 21 1.48 -9.12 -7.22
C ALA A 21 2.91 -9.58 -6.91
N VAL A 22 3.64 -8.85 -6.05
CA VAL A 22 4.96 -9.27 -5.56
C VAL A 22 4.86 -10.60 -4.79
N ASN A 23 3.87 -10.76 -3.92
CA ASN A 23 3.66 -12.01 -3.18
C ASN A 23 3.39 -13.19 -4.10
N ILE A 24 2.56 -13.02 -5.13
CA ILE A 24 2.30 -14.06 -6.13
C ILE A 24 3.60 -14.46 -6.84
N ASN A 25 4.41 -13.49 -7.26
CA ASN A 25 5.70 -13.76 -7.89
C ASN A 25 6.65 -14.53 -6.95
N LEU A 26 6.76 -14.11 -5.69
CA LEU A 26 7.60 -14.79 -4.69
C LEU A 26 7.19 -16.25 -4.51
N VAL A 27 5.89 -16.51 -4.34
CA VAL A 27 5.38 -17.88 -4.19
C VAL A 27 5.58 -18.70 -5.47
N ALA A 28 5.35 -18.12 -6.65
CA ALA A 28 5.57 -18.78 -7.93
C ALA A 28 7.04 -19.20 -8.14
N PHE A 29 8.00 -18.31 -7.85
CA PHE A 29 9.42 -18.65 -7.91
C PHE A 29 9.84 -19.66 -6.84
N SER A 30 9.27 -19.57 -5.63
CA SER A 30 9.45 -20.57 -4.58
C SER A 30 9.06 -21.97 -5.07
N ALA A 31 7.90 -22.08 -5.74
CA ALA A 31 7.42 -23.32 -6.32
C ALA A 31 8.32 -23.81 -7.47
N GLN A 32 8.81 -22.91 -8.32
CA GLN A 32 9.71 -23.29 -9.43
C GLN A 32 11.07 -23.79 -8.93
N LEU A 33 11.62 -23.17 -7.88
CA LEU A 33 12.92 -23.52 -7.30
C LEU A 33 12.84 -24.62 -6.23
N GLN A 34 11.64 -25.15 -5.95
CA GLN A 34 11.38 -26.21 -4.98
C GLN A 34 11.95 -25.89 -3.58
N ASN A 35 11.84 -24.64 -3.16
CA ASN A 35 12.24 -24.20 -1.82
C ASN A 35 11.12 -23.36 -1.17
N GLY A 36 11.17 -23.19 0.15
CA GLY A 36 10.15 -22.44 0.91
C GLY A 36 10.45 -20.95 1.13
N ILE A 37 11.54 -20.42 0.56
CA ILE A 37 12.02 -19.07 0.88
C ILE A 37 11.00 -18.01 0.43
N GLY A 38 10.43 -18.15 -0.77
CA GLY A 38 9.46 -17.20 -1.29
C GLY A 38 8.16 -17.15 -0.47
N GLN A 39 7.74 -18.27 0.12
CA GLN A 39 6.58 -18.33 1.02
C GLN A 39 6.85 -17.58 2.33
N VAL A 40 8.05 -17.73 2.92
CA VAL A 40 8.45 -17.00 4.13
C VAL A 40 8.48 -15.49 3.86
N PHE A 41 9.08 -15.06 2.75
CA PHE A 41 9.10 -13.65 2.37
C PHE A 41 7.69 -13.09 2.10
N ALA A 42 6.80 -13.86 1.47
CA ALA A 42 5.42 -13.43 1.23
C ALA A 42 4.68 -13.13 2.54
N ILE A 43 4.88 -13.94 3.59
CA ILE A 43 4.28 -13.69 4.91
C ILE A 43 4.83 -12.39 5.52
N PHE A 44 6.13 -12.14 5.39
CA PHE A 44 6.72 -10.88 5.84
C PHE A 44 6.14 -9.66 5.10
N VAL A 45 5.99 -9.75 3.78
CA VAL A 45 5.39 -8.68 2.98
C VAL A 45 3.94 -8.44 3.40
N ILE A 46 3.15 -9.49 3.66
CA ILE A 46 1.77 -9.35 4.18
C ILE A 46 1.76 -8.65 5.56
N ALA A 47 2.69 -8.99 6.45
CA ALA A 47 2.80 -8.33 7.75
C ALA A 47 3.15 -6.84 7.63
N VAL A 48 4.06 -6.49 6.72
CA VAL A 48 4.42 -5.09 6.42
C VAL A 48 3.23 -4.35 5.81
N ALA A 49 2.53 -4.96 4.85
CA ALA A 49 1.34 -4.38 4.23
C ALA A 49 0.23 -4.10 5.28
N ALA A 50 0.01 -5.03 6.22
CA ALA A 50 -0.94 -4.82 7.31
C ALA A 50 -0.54 -3.63 8.21
N ALA A 51 0.75 -3.49 8.53
CA ALA A 51 1.26 -2.36 9.30
C ALA A 51 1.14 -1.04 8.54
N GLU A 52 1.49 -1.03 7.24
CA GLU A 52 1.36 0.13 6.37
C GLU A 52 -0.11 0.58 6.26
N ALA A 53 -1.04 -0.34 6.00
CA ALA A 53 -2.46 -0.04 5.88
C ALA A 53 -3.03 0.59 7.16
N ALA A 54 -2.64 0.08 8.34
CA ALA A 54 -3.07 0.64 9.62
C ALA A 54 -2.57 2.08 9.83
N VAL A 55 -1.29 2.34 9.54
CA VAL A 55 -0.70 3.68 9.68
C VAL A 55 -1.26 4.63 8.63
N GLY A 56 -1.31 4.20 7.38
CA GLY A 56 -1.82 4.97 6.24
C GLY A 56 -3.26 5.41 6.42
N LEU A 57 -4.14 4.48 6.81
CA LEU A 57 -5.54 4.81 7.10
C LEU A 57 -5.67 5.73 8.32
N GLY A 58 -4.85 5.53 9.36
CA GLY A 58 -4.81 6.43 10.52
C GLY A 58 -4.49 7.87 10.15
N ILE A 59 -3.50 8.08 9.27
CA ILE A 59 -3.14 9.40 8.76
C ILE A 59 -4.28 10.00 7.91
N ILE A 60 -4.87 9.21 7.00
CA ILE A 60 -5.98 9.66 6.15
C ILE A 60 -7.17 10.11 7.01
N LEU A 61 -7.54 9.33 8.03
CA LEU A 61 -8.65 9.67 8.93
C LEU A 61 -8.35 10.94 9.74
N ALA A 62 -7.13 11.08 10.27
CA ALA A 62 -6.71 12.27 11.00
C ALA A 62 -6.75 13.53 10.12
N PHE A 63 -6.36 13.41 8.84
CA PHE A 63 -6.44 14.51 7.89
C PHE A 63 -7.89 14.82 7.50
N TYR A 64 -8.70 13.80 7.20
CA TYR A 64 -10.10 13.95 6.84
C TYR A 64 -10.90 14.68 7.93
N ARG A 65 -10.61 14.41 9.21
CA ARG A 65 -11.25 15.10 10.34
C ARG A 65 -11.01 16.63 10.35
N ASN A 66 -9.92 17.10 9.74
CA ASN A 66 -9.54 18.52 9.73
C ASN A 66 -9.88 19.24 8.42
N LYS A 67 -10.09 18.50 7.31
CA LYS A 67 -10.19 19.07 5.95
C LYS A 67 -11.37 18.53 5.12
N GLU A 68 -12.13 17.56 5.63
CA GLU A 68 -13.31 16.91 4.98
C GLU A 68 -13.08 16.40 3.54
N THR A 69 -11.82 16.23 3.13
CA THR A 69 -11.43 15.83 1.78
C THR A 69 -10.42 14.69 1.82
N VAL A 70 -10.48 13.81 0.81
CA VAL A 70 -9.53 12.71 0.57
C VAL A 70 -8.66 12.97 -0.66
N ASN A 71 -8.68 14.21 -1.17
CA ASN A 71 -7.89 14.66 -2.30
C ASN A 71 -6.46 15.02 -1.86
N ILE A 72 -5.48 14.36 -2.47
CA ILE A 72 -4.06 14.54 -2.11
C ILE A 72 -3.53 15.95 -2.44
N ASP A 73 -4.13 16.65 -3.41
CA ASP A 73 -3.73 18.02 -3.77
C ASP A 73 -3.99 19.03 -2.64
N GLU A 74 -4.93 18.72 -1.75
CA GLU A 74 -5.30 19.58 -0.62
C GLU A 74 -4.44 19.32 0.61
N MET A 75 -3.57 18.31 0.57
CA MET A 75 -2.57 17.98 1.61
C MET A 75 -1.31 18.87 1.52
N ASN A 76 -1.39 20.04 0.87
CA ASN A 76 -0.27 20.97 0.67
C ASN A 76 -0.10 21.98 1.82
N LEU A 77 0.15 21.49 3.04
CA LEU A 77 0.36 22.33 4.22
C LEU A 77 1.73 23.02 4.28
N MET A 78 2.70 22.57 3.46
CA MET A 78 4.08 23.06 3.48
C MET A 78 4.44 24.03 2.34
N ARG A 79 3.49 24.36 1.45
CA ARG A 79 3.70 25.45 0.48
C ARG A 79 3.27 26.76 1.12
N SER A 80 4.26 27.62 1.42
CA SER A 80 4.07 29.05 1.68
C SER A 80 3.67 29.78 0.41
#